data_AF-D6PJ36-F1
#
_entry.id   AF-D6PJ36-F1
#
_cell.length_a   1.000
_cell.length_b   1.000
_cell.length_c   1.000
_cell.angle_alpha   90.00
_cell.angle_beta   90.00
_cell.angle_gamma   90.00
#
_symmetry.space_group_name_H-M   'P 1'
#
loop_
_entity.id
_entity.type
_entity.pdbx_description
1 polymer ?
#
loop_
_entity_poly.entity_id
_entity_poly.type
_entity_poly.pdbx_seq_one_letter_code
_entity_poly.pdbx_strand_id
1 'polypeptide(L)'
;MPITYWPLNVVAPEYILQPRKQSSEKTGYDTGVAIAAFVSNCKAAGAEQRANYLRDLMKLIPVHSYGGCLKNREEPSMPDDPTWPSIAQKRSRKIRILSNYKFYFAFENSQVEDYVSEKIFESLLAGTVPIYRGANGIAKFMPDSRSYIDANKMSPKEVADLVMSLSNDEDKYESYFAYKKKPLTKEFQQIALNAYTHPNVACRLCEYAQNQRSSGKAKNGIYGDMSLGTSNVTNPLLRTIRHDWSERFAAAASPPVMKSRGDKGKSPSNDTHQSIAHESEVQQEVQKKPYLHAWD
;
A
#
# COMPACT_ATOMS: atom_id res chain seq x y z
N MET A 1 -2.01 11.17 12.10
CA MET A 1 -2.10 9.83 11.51
C MET A 1 -1.18 9.82 10.32
N PRO A 2 -0.16 8.95 10.29
CA PRO A 2 0.69 8.91 9.14
C PRO A 2 -0.11 8.41 7.94
N ILE A 3 0.06 9.07 6.80
CA ILE A 3 -0.53 8.61 5.54
C ILE A 3 0.36 7.46 5.06
N THR A 4 0.30 6.34 5.78
CA THR A 4 1.02 5.13 5.44
C THR A 4 0.30 4.44 4.31
N TYR A 5 0.90 4.42 3.13
CA TYR A 5 0.49 3.56 2.02
C TYR A 5 1.21 2.23 2.16
N TRP A 6 1.03 1.54 3.29
CA TRP A 6 1.45 0.15 3.42
C TRP A 6 0.78 -0.70 2.32
N PRO A 7 1.37 -1.83 1.88
CA PRO A 7 0.69 -2.82 1.05
C PRO A 7 -0.78 -3.03 1.42
N LEU A 8 -1.68 -2.33 0.75
CA LEU A 8 -3.10 -2.48 0.95
C LEU A 8 -3.46 -3.91 0.50
N ASN A 9 -3.86 -4.75 1.45
CA ASN A 9 -4.41 -6.11 1.22
C ASN A 9 -3.45 -7.20 0.72
N VAL A 10 -2.12 -7.05 0.79
CA VAL A 10 -1.25 -8.04 0.12
C VAL A 10 -0.62 -9.04 1.09
N VAL A 11 -0.21 -8.62 2.28
CA VAL A 11 0.54 -9.52 3.16
C VAL A 11 0.32 -9.22 4.64
N ALA A 12 0.00 -10.26 5.41
CA ALA A 12 -0.10 -10.18 6.86
C ALA A 12 1.29 -9.94 7.51
N PRO A 13 1.36 -9.26 8.68
CA PRO A 13 2.62 -8.83 9.28
C PRO A 13 3.66 -9.94 9.45
N GLU A 14 3.22 -11.16 9.76
CA GLU A 14 4.04 -12.34 10.00
C GLU A 14 4.87 -12.80 8.80
N TYR A 15 4.46 -12.49 7.57
CA TYR A 15 5.25 -12.84 6.38
C TYR A 15 6.60 -12.11 6.33
N ILE A 16 6.73 -10.99 7.04
CA ILE A 16 8.01 -10.29 7.16
C ILE A 16 9.04 -11.15 7.92
N LEU A 17 8.60 -12.18 8.64
CA LEU A 17 9.46 -13.16 9.31
C LEU A 17 9.73 -14.41 8.45
N GLN A 18 9.12 -14.55 7.27
CA GLN A 18 9.39 -15.70 6.41
C GLN A 18 10.87 -15.79 6.02
N PRO A 19 11.37 -17.01 5.76
CA PRO A 19 12.71 -17.25 5.24
C PRO A 19 12.98 -16.41 4.00
N ARG A 20 14.24 -16.04 3.82
CA ARG A 20 14.72 -15.32 2.65
C ARG A 20 15.87 -16.09 2.03
N LYS A 21 16.15 -15.78 0.76
CA LYS A 21 17.43 -16.12 0.14
C LYS A 21 18.60 -15.58 0.97
N GLN A 22 19.62 -16.39 1.14
CA GLN A 22 20.89 -15.96 1.71
C GLN A 22 21.58 -14.97 0.79
N SER A 23 22.47 -14.14 1.33
CA SER A 23 23.21 -13.14 0.57
C SER A 23 23.96 -13.74 -0.63
N SER A 24 24.50 -14.94 -0.49
CA SER A 24 25.19 -15.69 -1.55
C SER A 24 24.28 -16.05 -2.73
N GLU A 25 22.98 -16.17 -2.50
CA GLU A 25 21.97 -16.50 -3.52
C GLU A 25 21.41 -15.24 -4.21
N LYS A 26 21.78 -14.04 -3.74
CA LYS A 26 21.31 -12.75 -4.27
C LYS A 26 22.22 -12.27 -5.39
N THR A 27 22.20 -12.98 -6.52
CA THR A 27 23.14 -12.78 -7.64
C THR A 27 22.80 -11.59 -8.55
N GLY A 28 21.65 -10.93 -8.34
CA GLY A 28 21.15 -9.91 -9.26
C GLY A 28 20.89 -10.48 -10.65
N TYR A 29 20.40 -11.73 -10.71
CA TYR A 29 20.26 -12.51 -11.94
C TYR A 29 21.59 -12.66 -12.68
N ASP A 30 22.58 -13.17 -11.93
CA ASP A 30 23.92 -13.60 -12.37
C ASP A 30 24.81 -12.51 -12.97
N THR A 31 24.47 -11.25 -12.67
CA THR A 31 25.27 -10.08 -13.07
C THR A 31 26.19 -9.55 -11.98
N GLY A 32 25.97 -9.96 -10.72
CA GLY A 32 26.63 -9.39 -9.56
C GLY A 32 26.12 -8.00 -9.15
N VAL A 33 25.13 -7.43 -9.85
CA VAL A 33 24.54 -6.14 -9.49
C VAL A 33 23.71 -6.26 -8.22
N ALA A 34 24.12 -5.55 -7.17
CA ALA A 34 23.54 -5.67 -5.83
C ALA A 34 22.25 -4.85 -5.61
N ILE A 35 22.03 -3.79 -6.40
CA ILE A 35 20.92 -2.84 -6.22
C ILE A 35 19.90 -2.97 -7.36
N ALA A 36 18.63 -3.08 -7.02
CA ALA A 36 17.51 -2.90 -7.95
C ALA A 36 16.72 -1.62 -7.67
N ALA A 37 16.07 -1.07 -8.70
CA ALA A 37 15.19 0.08 -8.64
C ALA A 37 13.93 -0.15 -9.48
N PHE A 38 12.79 0.29 -8.96
CA PHE A 38 11.48 0.25 -9.63
C PHE A 38 10.85 1.63 -9.55
N VAL A 39 11.33 2.54 -10.39
CA VAL A 39 10.92 3.95 -10.39
C VAL A 39 10.28 4.28 -11.74
N SER A 40 8.99 4.64 -11.76
CA SER A 40 8.27 4.99 -12.99
C SER A 40 7.72 6.41 -13.02
N ASN A 41 7.71 7.12 -11.88
CA ASN A 41 7.41 8.54 -11.82
C ASN A 41 8.72 9.33 -11.72
N CYS A 42 9.06 10.11 -12.75
CA CYS A 42 10.35 10.81 -12.83
C CYS A 42 10.25 12.31 -12.54
N LYS A 43 9.03 12.88 -12.46
CA LYS A 43 8.83 14.34 -12.41
C LYS A 43 7.68 14.77 -11.50
N ALA A 44 6.57 14.04 -11.48
CA ALA A 44 5.37 14.45 -10.76
C ALA A 44 5.52 14.27 -9.24
N ALA A 45 4.78 15.05 -8.45
CA ALA A 45 4.73 14.94 -6.99
C ALA A 45 6.12 14.97 -6.30
N GLY A 46 7.04 15.82 -6.78
CA GLY A 46 8.38 15.99 -6.22
C GLY A 46 9.41 14.93 -6.64
N ALA A 47 9.04 13.99 -7.53
CA ALA A 47 9.87 12.84 -7.90
C ALA A 47 11.15 13.17 -8.68
N GLU A 48 11.32 14.41 -9.14
CA GLU A 48 12.51 14.85 -9.88
C GLU A 48 13.79 14.68 -9.07
N GLN A 49 13.79 15.07 -7.79
CA GLN A 49 14.95 14.94 -6.92
C GLN A 49 15.36 13.46 -6.73
N ARG A 50 14.38 12.56 -6.60
CA ARG A 50 14.63 11.11 -6.58
C ARG A 50 15.26 10.63 -7.88
N ALA A 51 14.72 11.04 -9.03
CA ALA A 51 15.23 10.62 -10.33
C ALA A 51 16.66 11.12 -10.56
N ASN A 52 16.97 12.35 -10.11
CA ASN A 52 18.32 12.91 -10.16
C ASN A 52 19.28 12.13 -9.25
N TYR A 53 18.86 11.83 -8.02
CA TYR A 53 19.65 11.02 -7.10
C TYR A 53 19.97 9.64 -7.69
N LEU A 54 18.98 8.94 -8.25
CA LEU A 54 19.18 7.64 -8.88
C LEU A 54 20.18 7.73 -10.04
N ARG A 55 20.07 8.77 -10.88
CA ARG A 55 21.03 9.00 -11.98
C ARG A 55 22.45 9.18 -11.48
N ASP A 56 22.65 9.95 -10.41
CA ASP A 56 23.97 10.19 -9.86
C ASP A 56 24.53 8.95 -9.14
N LEU A 57 23.69 8.18 -8.46
CA LEU A 57 24.07 6.90 -7.88
C LEU A 57 24.53 5.90 -8.96
N MET A 58 23.82 5.83 -10.10
CA MET A 58 24.15 4.96 -11.23
C MET A 58 25.50 5.26 -11.88
N LYS A 59 26.06 6.47 -11.69
CA LYS A 59 27.42 6.81 -12.14
C LYS A 59 28.50 6.23 -11.23
N LEU A 60 28.15 5.86 -10.00
CA LEU A 60 29.08 5.47 -8.94
C LEU A 60 29.04 3.96 -8.66
N ILE A 61 27.87 3.34 -8.83
CA ILE A 61 27.67 1.91 -8.61
C ILE A 61 26.62 1.37 -9.60
N PRO A 62 26.77 0.14 -10.12
CA PRO A 62 25.74 -0.47 -10.96
C PRO A 62 24.40 -0.59 -10.23
N VAL A 63 23.32 -0.18 -10.90
CA VAL A 63 21.94 -0.35 -10.43
C VAL A 63 21.11 -0.88 -11.58
N HIS A 64 20.33 -1.94 -11.34
CA HIS A 64 19.30 -2.38 -12.28
C HIS A 64 18.02 -1.58 -12.07
N SER A 65 17.63 -0.78 -13.05
CA SER A 65 16.36 -0.05 -13.05
C SER A 65 15.38 -0.70 -14.01
N TYR A 66 14.28 -1.21 -13.43
CA TYR A 66 13.18 -1.88 -14.14
C TYR A 66 12.01 -0.95 -14.44
N GLY A 67 11.86 0.11 -13.64
CA GLY A 67 10.79 1.10 -13.82
C GLY A 67 11.01 2.00 -15.03
N GLY A 68 10.01 2.81 -15.38
CA GLY A 68 10.07 3.68 -16.56
C GLY A 68 11.16 4.77 -16.51
N CYS A 69 11.66 5.13 -15.33
CA CYS A 69 12.72 6.11 -15.15
C CYS A 69 14.10 5.45 -15.19
N LEU A 70 14.99 5.96 -16.03
CA LEU A 70 16.37 5.47 -16.17
C LEU A 70 16.43 3.96 -16.41
N LYS A 71 15.42 3.41 -17.10
CA LYS A 71 15.30 1.99 -17.37
C LYS A 71 16.55 1.50 -18.10
N ASN A 72 17.19 0.47 -17.55
CA ASN A 72 18.36 -0.17 -18.16
C ASN A 72 18.28 -1.69 -18.14
N ARG A 73 17.17 -2.25 -17.65
CA ARG A 73 16.94 -3.70 -17.58
C ARG A 73 15.47 -4.02 -17.79
N GLU A 74 15.23 -5.10 -18.52
CA GLU A 74 13.90 -5.70 -18.64
C GLU A 74 13.64 -6.66 -17.48
N GLU A 75 12.39 -6.69 -17.01
CA GLU A 75 11.99 -7.66 -15.99
C GLU A 75 12.18 -9.09 -16.53
N PRO A 76 12.80 -10.00 -15.76
CA PRO A 76 13.04 -11.37 -16.20
C PRO A 76 11.72 -12.12 -16.36
N SER A 77 11.57 -12.89 -17.43
CA SER A 77 10.40 -13.76 -17.63
C SER A 77 10.25 -14.74 -16.46
N MET A 78 9.04 -14.91 -15.94
CA MET A 78 8.73 -15.95 -14.96
C MET A 78 7.82 -17.00 -15.60
N PRO A 79 7.98 -18.30 -15.25
CA PRO A 79 7.20 -19.39 -15.87
C PRO A 79 5.68 -19.19 -15.76
N ASP A 80 5.23 -18.58 -14.66
CA ASP A 80 3.80 -18.44 -14.32
C ASP A 80 3.27 -17.01 -14.53
N ASP A 81 3.89 -16.22 -15.43
CA ASP A 81 3.42 -14.86 -15.68
C ASP A 81 2.07 -14.86 -16.41
N PRO A 82 0.99 -14.34 -15.77
CA PRO A 82 -0.30 -14.25 -16.45
C PRO A 82 -0.26 -13.14 -17.51
N THR A 83 -0.97 -13.34 -18.62
CA THR A 83 -1.09 -12.34 -19.70
C THR A 83 -1.65 -11.00 -19.21
N TRP A 84 -2.56 -11.04 -18.23
CA TRP A 84 -3.21 -9.86 -17.63
C TRP A 84 -3.10 -9.90 -16.10
N PRO A 85 -1.96 -9.46 -15.53
CA PRO A 85 -1.76 -9.53 -14.09
C PRO A 85 -2.58 -8.45 -13.37
N SER A 86 -3.30 -8.87 -12.33
CA SER A 86 -3.86 -7.99 -11.30
C SER A 86 -2.76 -7.18 -10.61
N ILE A 87 -3.15 -6.12 -9.88
CA ILE A 87 -2.22 -5.30 -9.10
C ILE A 87 -1.45 -6.16 -8.08
N ALA A 88 -2.12 -7.10 -7.43
CA ALA A 88 -1.50 -8.02 -6.47
C ALA A 88 -0.47 -8.93 -7.14
N GLN A 89 -0.74 -9.43 -8.35
CA GLN A 89 0.22 -10.25 -9.11
C GLN A 89 1.42 -9.43 -9.57
N LYS A 90 1.23 -8.20 -10.08
CA LYS A 90 2.35 -7.30 -10.42
C LYS A 90 3.26 -7.03 -9.23
N ARG A 91 2.66 -6.83 -8.06
CA ARG A 91 3.40 -6.60 -6.82
C ARG A 91 4.16 -7.84 -6.35
N SER A 92 3.50 -9.01 -6.38
CA SER A 92 4.13 -10.29 -6.01
C SER A 92 5.32 -10.57 -6.93
N ARG A 93 5.18 -10.30 -8.22
CA ARG A 93 6.26 -10.36 -9.21
C ARG A 93 7.41 -9.43 -8.86
N LYS A 94 7.14 -8.16 -8.56
CA LYS A 94 8.17 -7.20 -8.11
C LYS A 94 8.92 -7.71 -6.87
N ILE A 95 8.21 -8.22 -5.86
CA ILE A 95 8.81 -8.80 -4.65
C ILE A 95 9.71 -10.00 -4.99
N ARG A 96 9.26 -10.90 -5.88
CA ARG A 96 10.08 -12.02 -6.38
C ARG A 96 11.35 -11.53 -7.08
N ILE A 97 11.25 -10.50 -7.93
CA ILE A 97 12.42 -9.91 -8.59
C ILE A 97 13.40 -9.33 -7.55
N LEU A 98 12.89 -8.52 -6.62
CA LEU A 98 13.67 -7.91 -5.55
C LEU A 98 14.35 -8.95 -4.64
N SER A 99 13.79 -10.15 -4.48
CA SER A 99 14.39 -11.20 -3.66
C SER A 99 15.77 -11.66 -4.14
N ASN A 100 16.10 -11.44 -5.42
CA ASN A 100 17.41 -11.74 -6.00
C ASN A 100 18.44 -10.62 -5.82
N TYR A 101 18.10 -9.52 -5.17
CA TYR A 101 18.98 -8.38 -4.92
C TYR A 101 19.31 -8.23 -3.44
N LYS A 102 20.52 -7.77 -3.16
CA LYS A 102 20.95 -7.42 -1.79
C LYS A 102 20.24 -6.17 -1.29
N PHE A 103 20.06 -5.17 -2.17
CA PHE A 103 19.46 -3.88 -1.83
C PHE A 103 18.34 -3.47 -2.79
N TYR A 104 17.36 -2.74 -2.26
CA TYR A 104 16.33 -2.06 -3.05
C TYR A 104 16.42 -0.54 -2.86
N PHE A 105 16.50 0.20 -3.97
CA PHE A 105 16.32 1.66 -3.99
C PHE A 105 14.86 2.03 -3.68
N ALA A 106 14.53 2.07 -2.38
CA ALA A 106 13.20 2.23 -1.84
C ALA A 106 12.84 3.71 -1.55
N PHE A 107 13.26 4.62 -2.43
CA PHE A 107 13.06 6.06 -2.24
C PHE A 107 11.60 6.46 -2.53
N GLU A 108 11.05 7.29 -1.64
CA GLU A 108 9.78 7.95 -1.88
C GLU A 108 9.86 8.98 -3.01
N ASN A 109 8.70 9.39 -3.53
CA ASN A 109 8.65 10.46 -4.53
C ASN A 109 9.25 11.75 -3.98
N SER A 110 9.05 12.03 -2.68
CA SER A 110 9.53 13.22 -2.00
C SER A 110 9.81 12.92 -0.53
N GLN A 111 10.69 13.71 0.10
CA GLN A 111 10.94 13.65 1.53
C GLN A 111 9.91 14.48 2.27
N VAL A 112 8.83 13.84 2.69
CA VAL A 112 7.73 14.46 3.43
C VAL A 112 7.54 13.70 4.73
N GLU A 113 7.37 14.43 5.83
CA GLU A 113 7.12 13.81 7.13
C GLU A 113 5.88 12.92 7.07
N ASP A 114 5.93 11.76 7.71
CA ASP A 114 4.86 10.77 7.72
C ASP A 114 4.41 10.21 6.35
N TYR A 115 5.08 10.57 5.24
CA TYR A 115 4.86 9.96 3.93
C TYR A 115 5.69 8.68 3.80
N VAL A 116 5.05 7.56 4.11
CA VAL A 116 5.66 6.22 4.00
C VAL A 116 4.78 5.35 3.15
N SER A 117 5.34 4.76 2.11
CA SER A 117 4.60 4.01 1.11
C SER A 117 5.07 2.55 1.04
N GLU A 118 4.50 1.82 0.07
CA GLU A 118 4.68 0.40 -0.14
C GLU A 118 6.15 -0.03 -0.31
N LYS A 119 7.02 0.87 -0.77
CA LYS A 119 8.37 0.56 -1.26
C LYS A 119 9.25 -0.06 -0.17
N ILE A 120 9.27 0.54 1.02
CA ILE A 120 10.11 0.02 2.11
C ILE A 120 9.60 -1.34 2.60
N PHE A 121 8.28 -1.54 2.63
CA PHE A 121 7.67 -2.80 3.07
C PHE A 121 7.84 -3.92 2.04
N GLU A 122 7.81 -3.61 0.74
CA GLU A 122 8.17 -4.56 -0.32
C GLU A 122 9.61 -5.06 -0.18
N SER A 123 10.52 -4.23 0.36
CA SER A 123 11.89 -4.65 0.66
C SER A 123 11.92 -5.72 1.76
N LEU A 124 11.18 -5.49 2.86
CA LEU A 124 11.08 -6.42 3.98
C LEU A 124 10.49 -7.76 3.54
N LEU A 125 9.45 -7.72 2.70
CA LEU A 125 8.80 -8.91 2.12
C LEU A 125 9.73 -9.67 1.17
N ALA A 126 10.51 -8.96 0.36
CA ALA A 126 11.48 -9.56 -0.55
C ALA A 126 12.74 -10.08 0.17
N GLY A 127 12.90 -9.80 1.46
CA GLY A 127 14.13 -10.10 2.19
C GLY A 127 15.35 -9.41 1.59
N THR A 128 15.19 -8.15 1.16
CA THR A 128 16.26 -7.29 0.63
C THR A 128 16.37 -6.04 1.52
N VAL A 129 17.56 -5.46 1.65
CA VAL A 129 17.77 -4.30 2.52
C VAL A 129 17.26 -3.04 1.80
N PRO A 130 16.27 -2.30 2.35
CA PRO A 130 15.85 -1.04 1.77
C PRO A 130 16.93 0.03 1.95
N ILE A 131 17.28 0.70 0.85
CA ILE A 131 17.93 2.02 0.86
C ILE A 131 16.80 3.04 0.83
N TYR A 132 16.50 3.65 1.97
CA TYR A 132 15.31 4.48 2.14
C TYR A 132 15.63 5.96 2.20
N ARG A 133 14.83 6.77 1.50
CA ARG A 133 14.81 8.23 1.61
C ARG A 133 13.36 8.68 1.45
N GLY A 134 12.85 9.41 2.43
CA GLY A 134 11.42 9.75 2.56
C GLY A 134 11.14 10.48 3.87
N ALA A 135 10.27 9.92 4.70
CA ALA A 135 9.95 10.47 6.02
C ALA A 135 11.15 10.40 6.99
N ASN A 136 11.38 11.44 7.80
CA ASN A 136 12.46 11.42 8.80
C ASN A 136 12.14 10.47 9.97
N GLY A 137 10.87 10.36 10.34
CA GLY A 137 10.41 9.44 11.39
C GLY A 137 10.29 7.97 10.96
N ILE A 138 10.99 7.50 9.93
CA ILE A 138 10.77 6.17 9.34
C ILE A 138 10.96 5.01 10.33
N ALA A 139 11.85 5.17 11.32
CA ALA A 139 12.13 4.14 12.33
C ALA A 139 10.88 3.61 13.05
N LYS A 140 9.85 4.46 13.25
CA LYS A 140 8.59 4.05 13.91
C LYS A 140 7.74 3.09 13.08
N PHE A 141 8.03 2.97 11.77
CA PHE A 141 7.33 2.07 10.85
C PHE A 141 8.13 0.80 10.55
N MET A 142 9.31 0.63 11.15
CA MET A 142 10.22 -0.46 10.84
C MET A 142 10.27 -1.47 11.99
N PRO A 143 10.51 -2.76 11.69
CA PRO A 143 10.59 -3.79 12.74
C PRO A 143 11.81 -3.60 13.64
N ASP A 144 12.86 -2.93 13.16
CA ASP A 144 14.08 -2.61 13.89
C ASP A 144 14.78 -1.39 13.25
N SER A 145 15.48 -0.57 14.03
CA SER A 145 16.20 0.60 13.51
C SER A 145 17.35 0.24 12.57
N ARG A 146 17.89 -0.98 12.66
CA ARG A 146 18.91 -1.52 11.75
C ARG A 146 18.31 -2.19 10.50
N SER A 147 17.00 -2.35 10.39
CA SER A 147 16.38 -3.11 9.27
C SER A 147 16.42 -2.40 7.90
N TYR A 148 17.03 -1.22 7.80
CA TYR A 148 17.10 -0.40 6.60
C TYR A 148 18.32 0.53 6.64
N ILE A 149 18.71 1.04 5.47
CA ILE A 149 19.68 2.13 5.34
C ILE A 149 18.91 3.46 5.28
N ASP A 150 19.14 4.35 6.24
CA ASP A 150 18.59 5.71 6.22
C ASP A 150 19.45 6.61 5.33
N ALA A 151 19.00 6.82 4.09
CA ALA A 151 19.64 7.69 3.10
C ALA A 151 19.06 9.11 3.07
N ASN A 152 18.27 9.53 4.08
CA ASN A 152 17.66 10.87 4.10
C ASN A 152 18.69 12.00 4.01
N LYS A 153 19.86 11.81 4.63
CA LYS A 153 20.96 12.79 4.67
C LYS A 153 22.20 12.37 3.88
N MET A 154 22.17 11.19 3.26
CA MET A 154 23.32 10.65 2.53
C MET A 154 23.32 11.13 1.07
N SER A 155 24.49 11.54 0.60
CA SER A 155 24.80 11.74 -0.81
C SER A 155 24.82 10.41 -1.58
N PRO A 156 24.67 10.44 -2.92
CA PRO A 156 24.81 9.23 -3.74
C PRO A 156 26.14 8.50 -3.53
N LYS A 157 27.22 9.25 -3.27
CA LYS A 157 28.54 8.68 -2.98
C LYS A 157 28.56 7.92 -1.66
N GLU A 158 28.04 8.51 -0.59
CA GLU A 158 27.97 7.83 0.71
C GLU A 158 27.13 6.55 0.64
N VAL A 159 26.03 6.57 -0.12
CA VAL A 159 25.23 5.36 -0.36
C VAL A 159 26.01 4.32 -1.16
N ALA A 160 26.69 4.72 -2.23
CA ALA A 160 27.53 3.80 -3.03
C ALA A 160 28.63 3.16 -2.16
N ASP A 161 29.38 3.97 -1.40
CA ASP A 161 30.46 3.52 -0.53
C ASP A 161 29.93 2.54 0.54
N LEU A 162 28.81 2.86 1.19
CA LEU A 162 28.17 1.98 2.17
C LEU A 162 27.70 0.67 1.54
N VAL A 163 27.02 0.73 0.40
CA VAL A 163 26.53 -0.48 -0.28
C VAL A 163 27.69 -1.37 -0.71
N MET A 164 28.79 -0.82 -1.21
CA MET A 164 30.00 -1.60 -1.53
C MET A 164 30.57 -2.25 -0.27
N SER A 165 30.69 -1.50 0.83
CA SER A 165 31.18 -2.04 2.10
C SER A 165 30.31 -3.17 2.63
N LEU A 166 28.99 -3.07 2.52
CA LEU A 166 28.06 -4.10 2.98
C LEU A 166 28.03 -5.30 2.02
N SER A 167 28.16 -5.07 0.71
CA SER A 167 28.14 -6.15 -0.28
C SER A 167 29.31 -7.11 -0.13
N ASN A 168 30.45 -6.60 0.37
CA ASN A 168 31.71 -7.33 0.57
C ASN A 168 31.87 -7.92 1.98
N ASP A 169 30.90 -7.68 2.88
CA ASP A 169 30.96 -8.11 4.28
C ASP A 169 29.63 -8.77 4.65
N GLU A 170 29.63 -10.10 4.60
CA GLU A 170 28.44 -10.93 4.81
C GLU A 170 27.83 -10.68 6.19
N ASP A 171 28.63 -10.65 7.24
CA ASP A 171 28.14 -10.45 8.61
C ASP A 171 27.49 -9.07 8.79
N LYS A 172 28.10 -8.02 8.20
CA LYS A 172 27.49 -6.68 8.21
C LYS A 172 26.16 -6.67 7.47
N TYR A 173 26.08 -7.28 6.29
CA TYR A 173 24.83 -7.38 5.52
C TYR A 173 23.75 -8.15 6.30
N GLU A 174 24.10 -9.33 6.82
CA GLU A 174 23.20 -10.20 7.58
C GLU A 174 22.69 -9.52 8.86
N SER A 175 23.45 -8.60 9.44
CA SER A 175 23.03 -7.83 10.61
C SER A 175 21.77 -6.98 10.40
N TYR A 176 21.44 -6.59 9.15
CA TYR A 176 20.20 -5.89 8.81
C TYR A 176 18.95 -6.76 8.98
N PHE A 177 19.11 -8.08 9.05
CA PHE A 177 18.01 -9.04 9.17
C PHE A 177 17.89 -9.65 10.57
N ALA A 178 18.63 -9.14 11.56
CA ALA A 178 18.56 -9.61 12.94
C ALA A 178 17.13 -9.58 13.52
N TYR A 179 16.29 -8.65 13.05
CA TYR A 179 14.89 -8.54 13.45
C TYR A 179 14.05 -9.79 13.11
N LYS A 180 14.44 -10.59 12.10
CA LYS A 180 13.74 -11.83 11.74
C LYS A 180 13.90 -12.94 12.79
N LYS A 181 14.90 -12.83 13.67
CA LYS A 181 15.21 -13.84 14.70
C LYS A 181 14.51 -13.59 16.04
N LYS A 182 13.66 -12.56 16.12
CA LYS A 182 12.92 -12.17 17.34
C LYS A 182 11.48 -11.82 17.00
N PRO A 183 10.56 -11.85 17.99
CA PRO A 183 9.20 -11.36 17.78
C PRO A 183 9.20 -9.90 17.32
N LEU A 184 8.30 -9.57 16.39
CA LEU A 184 8.07 -8.18 15.96
C LEU A 184 7.56 -7.34 17.14
N THR A 185 7.91 -6.06 17.17
CA THR A 185 7.42 -5.14 18.20
C THR A 185 5.91 -4.96 18.11
N LYS A 186 5.24 -4.68 19.24
CA LYS A 186 3.79 -4.47 19.26
C LYS A 186 3.38 -3.29 18.38
N GLU A 187 4.20 -2.25 18.36
CA GLU A 187 4.00 -1.04 17.56
C GLU A 187 4.01 -1.38 16.07
N PHE A 188 5.01 -2.14 15.61
CA PHE A 188 5.10 -2.56 14.23
C PHE A 188 3.95 -3.50 13.84
N GLN A 189 3.62 -4.47 14.69
CA GLN A 189 2.48 -5.36 14.48
C GLN A 189 1.18 -4.56 14.32
N GLN A 190 0.95 -3.54 15.16
CA GLN A 190 -0.24 -2.71 15.07
C GLN A 190 -0.29 -1.90 13.77
N ILE A 191 0.84 -1.32 13.35
CA ILE A 191 0.93 -0.57 12.09
C ILE A 191 0.63 -1.49 10.91
N ALA A 192 1.28 -2.64 10.87
CA ALA A 192 1.12 -3.62 9.79
C ALA A 192 -0.30 -4.23 9.76
N LEU A 193 -0.90 -4.49 10.94
CA LEU A 193 -2.27 -4.97 11.04
C LEU A 193 -3.27 -3.90 10.58
N ASN A 194 -3.14 -2.66 11.03
CA ASN A 194 -4.03 -1.56 10.63
C ASN A 194 -3.98 -1.33 9.11
N ALA A 195 -2.80 -1.45 8.53
CA ALA A 195 -2.62 -1.39 7.09
C ALA A 195 -3.30 -2.55 6.33
N TYR A 196 -3.27 -3.74 6.91
CA TYR A 196 -3.86 -4.94 6.34
C TYR A 196 -5.39 -4.95 6.46
N THR A 197 -5.95 -4.60 7.62
CA THR A 197 -7.40 -4.68 7.90
C THR A 197 -8.16 -3.44 7.43
N HIS A 198 -7.53 -2.28 7.43
CA HIS A 198 -8.16 -1.03 7.03
C HIS A 198 -7.41 -0.42 5.84
N PRO A 199 -7.44 -1.04 4.65
CA PRO A 199 -6.67 -0.56 3.52
C PRO A 199 -7.11 0.85 3.07
N ASN A 200 -8.38 1.17 3.27
CA ASN A 200 -8.92 2.47 2.91
C ASN A 200 -8.47 3.55 3.91
N VAL A 201 -7.67 4.50 3.42
CA VAL A 201 -7.18 5.65 4.19
C VAL A 201 -8.32 6.43 4.85
N ALA A 202 -9.46 6.57 4.17
CA ALA A 202 -10.63 7.25 4.72
C ALA A 202 -11.22 6.49 5.91
N CYS A 203 -11.31 5.16 5.84
CA CYS A 203 -11.78 4.34 6.97
C CYS A 203 -10.85 4.49 8.18
N ARG A 204 -9.53 4.41 7.97
CA ARG A 204 -8.56 4.64 9.05
C ARG A 204 -8.74 6.02 9.67
N LEU A 205 -8.86 7.05 8.85
CA LEU A 205 -9.07 8.43 9.29
C LEU A 205 -10.35 8.57 10.14
N CYS A 206 -11.45 7.96 9.70
CA CYS A 206 -12.70 7.93 10.45
C CYS A 206 -12.55 7.25 11.82
N GLU A 207 -11.91 6.08 11.87
CA GLU A 207 -11.66 5.34 13.11
C GLU A 207 -10.82 6.17 14.09
N TYR A 208 -9.73 6.78 13.61
CA TYR A 208 -8.92 7.67 14.44
C TYR A 208 -9.72 8.87 14.96
N ALA A 209 -10.50 9.52 14.11
CA ALA A 209 -11.33 10.65 14.53
C ALA A 209 -12.36 10.24 15.60
N GLN A 210 -12.98 9.06 15.47
CA GLN A 210 -13.87 8.50 16.48
C GLN A 210 -13.12 8.22 17.79
N ASN A 211 -11.94 7.58 17.73
CA ASN A 211 -11.13 7.27 18.92
C ASN A 211 -10.67 8.53 19.67
N GLN A 212 -10.33 9.61 18.96
CA GLN A 212 -9.99 10.90 19.60
C GLN A 212 -11.17 11.54 20.32
N ARG A 213 -12.39 11.40 19.77
CA ARG A 213 -13.63 11.86 20.42
C ARG A 213 -13.91 11.05 21.68
N SER A 214 -13.84 9.71 21.60
CA SER A 214 -14.08 8.80 22.73
C SER A 214 -13.04 8.93 23.84
N SER A 215 -11.79 9.27 23.51
CA SER A 215 -10.71 9.44 24.49
C SER A 215 -10.73 10.80 25.21
N GLY A 216 -11.69 11.68 24.92
CA GLY A 216 -11.77 13.04 25.49
C GLY A 216 -10.64 13.99 25.07
N LYS A 217 -9.69 13.54 24.25
CA LYS A 217 -8.55 14.33 23.74
C LYS A 217 -8.96 15.35 22.68
N ALA A 218 -10.15 15.20 22.09
CA ALA A 218 -10.72 16.15 21.14
C ALA A 218 -11.31 17.42 21.78
N LYS A 219 -11.10 17.68 23.08
CA LYS A 219 -11.72 18.83 23.77
C LYS A 219 -11.09 20.20 23.50
N ASN A 220 -9.94 20.31 22.80
CA ASN A 220 -9.31 21.61 22.50
C ASN A 220 -8.58 21.62 21.14
N GLY A 221 -9.33 21.60 20.04
CA GLY A 221 -8.76 21.72 18.69
C GLY A 221 -9.45 22.80 17.85
N ILE A 222 -8.88 24.02 17.85
CA ILE A 222 -8.92 25.18 16.91
C ILE A 222 -10.27 25.64 16.30
N TYR A 223 -11.33 24.84 16.26
CA TYR A 223 -12.70 25.33 16.19
C TYR A 223 -13.26 25.31 17.60
N GLY A 224 -13.31 26.49 18.21
CA GLY A 224 -13.96 26.70 19.49
C GLY A 224 -15.38 26.12 19.48
N ASP A 225 -15.72 25.50 20.60
CA ASP A 225 -17.06 25.22 21.11
C ASP A 225 -18.21 25.65 20.19
N MET A 226 -18.56 24.80 19.22
CA MET A 226 -19.92 24.80 18.70
C MET A 226 -20.71 23.85 19.61
N SER A 227 -20.92 24.30 20.84
CA SER A 227 -22.05 23.83 21.63
C SER A 227 -23.26 23.89 20.69
N LEU A 228 -24.01 22.79 20.63
CA LEU A 228 -25.36 22.80 20.07
C LEU A 228 -26.25 23.60 21.04
N GLY A 229 -25.95 24.88 21.17
CA GLY A 229 -26.79 25.88 21.79
C GLY A 229 -27.92 26.16 20.82
N THR A 230 -29.12 25.83 21.26
CA THR A 230 -30.37 26.32 20.69
C THR A 230 -30.38 27.84 20.78
N SER A 231 -29.77 28.53 19.82
CA SER A 231 -29.93 29.98 19.67
C SER A 231 -30.10 30.32 18.21
N ASN A 232 -31.26 30.90 17.91
CA ASN A 232 -31.72 31.37 16.61
C ASN A 232 -30.63 32.20 15.90
N VAL A 233 -30.03 31.65 14.84
CA VAL A 233 -29.12 32.39 13.96
C VAL A 233 -29.93 32.95 12.79
N THR A 234 -30.14 34.26 12.80
CA THR A 234 -30.81 35.05 11.76
C THR A 234 -29.87 35.42 10.61
N ASN A 235 -29.16 34.45 10.02
CA ASN A 235 -28.29 34.70 8.86
C ASN A 235 -28.87 34.06 7.58
N PRO A 236 -29.37 34.87 6.61
CA PRO A 236 -30.05 34.36 5.41
C PRO A 236 -29.22 33.45 4.50
N LEU A 237 -27.88 33.59 4.49
CA LEU A 237 -27.01 32.82 3.59
C LEU A 237 -26.79 31.36 4.02
N LEU A 238 -26.91 31.06 5.32
CA LEU A 238 -26.77 29.69 5.85
C LEU A 238 -28.06 28.86 5.69
N ARG A 239 -29.20 29.51 5.40
CA ARG A 239 -30.50 28.83 5.21
C ARG A 239 -30.56 28.10 3.88
N THR A 240 -29.91 28.63 2.84
CA THR A 240 -29.91 28.06 1.49
C THR A 240 -29.07 26.79 1.41
N ILE A 241 -27.93 26.73 2.11
CA ILE A 241 -27.06 25.55 2.12
C ILE A 241 -27.71 24.40 2.91
N ARG A 242 -28.45 24.69 3.98
CA ARG A 242 -29.08 23.65 4.81
C ARG A 242 -30.26 22.95 4.12
N HIS A 243 -30.97 23.64 3.23
CA HIS A 243 -32.10 23.05 2.48
C HIS A 243 -31.65 22.15 1.32
N ASP A 244 -30.57 22.49 0.60
CA ASP A 244 -30.09 21.68 -0.54
C ASP A 244 -29.49 20.32 -0.09
N TRP A 245 -28.95 20.25 1.13
CA TRP A 245 -28.37 19.01 1.67
C TRP A 245 -29.39 18.03 2.24
N SER A 246 -30.55 18.49 2.74
CA SER A 246 -31.60 17.59 3.23
C SER A 246 -32.39 16.91 2.11
N GLU A 247 -32.60 17.58 0.98
CA GLU A 247 -33.39 17.03 -0.13
C GLU A 247 -32.61 15.97 -0.94
N ARG A 248 -31.29 16.14 -1.08
CA ARG A 248 -30.44 15.20 -1.84
C ARG A 248 -30.22 13.84 -1.16
N PHE A 249 -30.32 13.76 0.16
CA PHE A 249 -30.24 12.48 0.89
C PHE A 249 -31.59 11.80 1.07
N ALA A 250 -32.70 12.54 1.10
CA ALA A 250 -34.04 11.95 1.14
C ALA A 250 -34.45 11.28 -0.20
N ALA A 251 -33.93 11.77 -1.33
CA ALA A 251 -34.18 11.19 -2.66
C ALA A 251 -33.45 9.86 -2.93
N ALA A 252 -32.45 9.49 -2.11
CA ALA A 252 -31.68 8.26 -2.28
C ALA A 252 -32.17 7.08 -1.42
N ALA A 253 -33.25 7.26 -0.65
CA ALA A 253 -33.75 6.28 0.32
C ALA A 253 -35.20 5.81 0.07
N SER A 254 -35.70 5.89 -1.16
CA SER A 254 -37.01 5.31 -1.53
C SER A 254 -36.83 4.12 -2.49
N PRO A 255 -37.41 2.93 -2.21
CA PRO A 255 -37.39 1.81 -3.16
C PRO A 255 -38.26 2.13 -4.39
N PRO A 256 -37.94 1.58 -5.58
CA PRO A 256 -38.69 1.88 -6.79
C PRO A 256 -40.12 1.33 -6.69
N VAL A 257 -41.10 2.24 -6.75
CA VAL A 257 -42.53 1.92 -6.84
C VAL A 257 -42.83 1.39 -8.24
N MET A 258 -43.26 0.12 -8.32
CA MET A 258 -43.88 -0.46 -9.50
C MET A 258 -45.14 0.34 -9.88
N LYS A 259 -45.14 0.99 -11.05
CA LYS A 259 -46.35 1.57 -11.63
C LYS A 259 -47.17 0.48 -12.31
N SER A 260 -48.33 0.20 -11.75
CA SER A 260 -49.43 -0.53 -12.38
C SER A 260 -49.88 0.17 -13.68
N ARG A 261 -49.88 -0.54 -14.81
CA ARG A 261 -50.59 -0.15 -16.03
C ARG A 261 -51.85 -1.01 -16.16
N GLY A 262 -53.01 -0.36 -16.08
CA GLY A 262 -54.31 -0.94 -16.42
C GLY A 262 -54.69 -0.64 -17.87
N ASP A 263 -55.01 -1.72 -18.59
CA ASP A 263 -55.89 -1.94 -19.74
C ASP A 263 -56.26 -0.84 -20.76
N LYS A 264 -56.03 -1.16 -22.06
CA LYS A 264 -57.09 -1.59 -23.00
C LYS A 264 -56.53 -1.94 -24.40
N GLY A 265 -56.77 -3.18 -24.86
CA GLY A 265 -57.32 -3.42 -26.20
C GLY A 265 -56.47 -4.09 -27.30
N LYS A 266 -56.73 -5.41 -27.49
CA LYS A 266 -56.79 -6.23 -28.74
C LYS A 266 -55.54 -6.99 -29.25
N SER A 267 -55.74 -8.33 -29.25
CA SER A 267 -54.98 -9.52 -29.73
C SER A 267 -54.67 -9.57 -31.25
N PRO A 268 -54.14 -10.68 -31.85
CA PRO A 268 -53.68 -11.99 -31.32
C PRO A 268 -52.26 -12.42 -31.84
N SER A 269 -51.54 -13.43 -31.32
CA SER A 269 -51.84 -14.87 -31.42
C SER A 269 -50.62 -15.73 -30.95
N ASN A 270 -50.95 -16.92 -30.43
CA ASN A 270 -50.22 -18.21 -30.41
C ASN A 270 -49.15 -18.53 -29.35
N ASP A 271 -49.61 -19.29 -28.34
CA ASP A 271 -49.20 -20.66 -27.96
C ASP A 271 -47.72 -21.02 -27.78
N THR A 272 -47.29 -21.31 -26.54
CA THR A 272 -47.23 -22.69 -25.96
C THR A 272 -46.53 -22.73 -24.58
N HIS A 273 -47.19 -23.38 -23.61
CA HIS A 273 -46.73 -24.27 -22.49
C HIS A 273 -45.22 -24.37 -22.14
N GLN A 274 -44.71 -24.56 -20.91
CA GLN A 274 -45.14 -25.17 -19.63
C GLN A 274 -44.03 -24.82 -18.58
N SER A 275 -44.32 -24.20 -17.43
CA SER A 275 -44.47 -24.78 -16.07
C SER A 275 -43.31 -25.63 -15.50
N ILE A 276 -42.70 -25.21 -14.38
CA ILE A 276 -42.80 -25.82 -13.02
C ILE A 276 -41.64 -25.33 -12.11
N ALA A 277 -42.01 -25.12 -10.84
CA ALA A 277 -41.28 -24.58 -9.71
C ALA A 277 -40.18 -25.50 -9.13
N HIS A 278 -39.23 -24.91 -8.39
CA HIS A 278 -39.04 -25.20 -6.95
C HIS A 278 -38.00 -24.27 -6.31
N GLU A 279 -38.40 -23.61 -5.22
CA GLU A 279 -37.52 -23.04 -4.19
C GLU A 279 -36.89 -24.17 -3.36
N SER A 280 -35.61 -24.02 -2.99
CA SER A 280 -35.14 -24.34 -1.63
C SER A 280 -33.76 -23.73 -1.36
N GLU A 281 -33.57 -23.43 -0.08
CA GLU A 281 -32.50 -22.68 0.57
C GLU A 281 -31.08 -23.19 0.28
N VAL A 282 -30.12 -22.25 0.14
CA VAL A 282 -28.70 -22.54 0.34
C VAL A 282 -28.14 -21.58 1.37
N GLN A 283 -27.86 -22.13 2.54
CA GLN A 283 -27.12 -21.52 3.63
C GLN A 283 -25.66 -21.24 3.27
N GLN A 284 -25.09 -20.33 4.05
CA GLN A 284 -23.72 -19.82 4.03
C GLN A 284 -22.64 -20.91 3.88
N GLU A 285 -21.78 -20.73 2.87
CA GLU A 285 -20.40 -21.20 2.93
C GLU A 285 -19.49 -20.20 2.17
N VAL A 286 -19.07 -19.14 2.86
CA VAL A 286 -18.02 -18.25 2.34
C VAL A 286 -16.68 -18.98 2.53
N GLN A 287 -16.30 -19.78 1.54
CA GLN A 287 -14.95 -20.34 1.44
C GLN A 287 -13.91 -19.21 1.47
N LYS A 288 -13.19 -19.10 2.58
CA LYS A 288 -11.88 -18.45 2.63
C LYS A 288 -10.92 -19.25 1.74
N LYS A 289 -10.72 -18.83 0.49
CA LYS A 289 -9.57 -19.29 -0.31
C LYS A 289 -8.37 -18.39 -0.05
N PRO A 290 -7.29 -18.85 0.61
CA PRO A 290 -6.03 -18.14 0.59
C PRO A 290 -5.40 -18.35 -0.79
N TYR A 291 -5.28 -17.27 -1.56
CA TYR A 291 -4.41 -17.27 -2.75
C TYR A 291 -2.96 -17.31 -2.26
N LEU A 292 -2.17 -18.24 -2.82
CA LEU A 292 -0.74 -18.51 -2.58
C LEU A 292 -0.42 -19.68 -1.64
N HIS A 293 -0.83 -20.89 -2.03
CA HIS A 293 -0.01 -22.08 -1.79
C HIS A 293 0.82 -22.35 -3.04
N ALA A 294 2.12 -22.03 -2.98
CA ALA A 294 3.21 -22.65 -3.75
C ALA A 294 4.51 -21.92 -3.39
N TRP A 295 5.14 -22.39 -2.32
CA TRP A 295 6.53 -22.08 -1.98
C TRP A 295 7.19 -23.43 -1.68
N ASP A 296 7.67 -24.07 -2.75
CA ASP A 296 8.69 -25.12 -2.74
C ASP A 296 9.57 -24.89 -3.98
#